data_AF-A0A2V8B5C5-F1
#
_entry.id   AF-A0A2V8B5C5-F1
#
_cell.length_a   1.000
_cell.length_b   1.000
_cell.length_c   1.000
_cell.angle_alpha   90.00
_cell.angle_beta   90.00
_cell.angle_gamma   90.00
#
_symmetry.space_group_name_H-M   'P 1'
#
loop_
_entity.id
_entity.type
_entity.pdbx_description
1 polymer ?
#
loop_
_entity_poly.entity_id
_entity_poly.type
_entity_poly.pdbx_seq_one_letter_code
_entity_poly.pdbx_strand_id
1 'polypeptide(L)'
;MLEHVAARTQLDDRTALAYARAIEGMTSSYDKRQALVALIARDPLPAAAKQSVLTSAASVRSDYDRREILVAYLRQQGVDAATRQPFLDAANRIRSTQDQNRVLAELVKAERR
;
A
#
# COMPACT_ATOMS: atom_id res chain seq x y z
N MET A 1 -14.68 -0.98 -13.60
CA MET A 1 -15.59 0.07 -13.09
C MET A 1 -15.62 0.03 -11.55
N LEU A 2 -14.49 0.34 -10.90
CA LEU A 2 -14.37 0.47 -9.43
C LEU A 2 -13.86 1.85 -9.01
N GLU A 3 -13.62 2.76 -9.96
CA GLU A 3 -13.01 4.06 -9.71
C GLU A 3 -13.96 5.08 -9.04
N HIS A 4 -15.28 4.86 -9.08
CA HIS A 4 -16.25 5.89 -8.68
C HIS A 4 -16.83 5.78 -7.26
N VAL A 5 -16.60 4.66 -6.53
CA VAL A 5 -17.15 4.50 -5.17
C VAL A 5 -16.25 5.19 -4.12
N ALA A 6 -14.99 5.47 -4.44
CA ALA A 6 -14.06 6.05 -3.46
C ALA A 6 -14.31 7.53 -3.15
N ALA A 7 -14.91 8.33 -4.06
CA ALA A 7 -14.83 9.79 -3.96
C ALA A 7 -15.83 10.46 -2.98
N ARG A 8 -16.83 9.77 -2.42
CA ARG A 8 -17.94 10.42 -1.67
C ARG A 8 -18.15 9.96 -0.23
N THR A 9 -17.34 9.04 0.27
CA THR A 9 -17.44 8.52 1.64
C THR A 9 -16.27 9.02 2.47
N GLN A 10 -16.55 9.51 3.67
CA GLN A 10 -15.50 9.74 4.68
C GLN A 10 -14.78 8.39 4.86
N LEU A 11 -13.45 8.39 4.71
CA LEU A 11 -12.68 7.17 4.85
C LEU A 11 -12.61 6.85 6.35
N ASP A 12 -13.61 6.12 6.84
CA ASP A 12 -13.67 5.59 8.18
C ASP A 12 -13.19 4.12 8.20
N ASP A 13 -13.05 3.54 9.39
CA ASP A 13 -12.55 2.17 9.54
C ASP A 13 -13.44 1.14 8.82
N ARG A 14 -14.76 1.39 8.75
CA ARG A 14 -15.69 0.53 8.02
C ARG A 14 -15.43 0.55 6.53
N THR A 15 -15.22 1.73 5.97
CA THR A 15 -14.91 1.92 4.54
C THR A 15 -13.54 1.34 4.21
N ALA A 16 -12.54 1.53 5.07
CA ALA A 16 -11.22 0.93 4.92
C ALA A 16 -11.27 -0.61 4.89
N LEU A 17 -12.04 -1.22 5.81
CA LEU A 17 -12.23 -2.66 5.85
C LEU A 17 -12.97 -3.20 4.62
N ALA A 18 -14.01 -2.51 4.16
CA ALA A 18 -14.71 -2.88 2.94
C ALA A 18 -13.79 -2.82 1.71
N TYR A 19 -12.93 -1.80 1.64
CA TYR A 19 -11.95 -1.66 0.56
C TYR A 19 -10.91 -2.78 0.58
N ALA A 20 -10.40 -3.14 1.77
CA ALA A 20 -9.46 -4.26 1.94
C ALA A 20 -10.06 -5.59 1.44
N ARG A 21 -11.30 -5.90 1.84
CA ARG A 21 -12.01 -7.11 1.37
C ARG A 21 -12.20 -7.12 -0.16
N ALA A 22 -12.49 -5.97 -0.75
CA ALA A 22 -12.61 -5.86 -2.20
C ALA A 22 -11.27 -6.17 -2.90
N ILE A 23 -10.14 -5.69 -2.37
CA ILE A 23 -8.80 -5.99 -2.89
C ILE A 23 -8.46 -7.47 -2.74
N GLU A 24 -8.82 -8.11 -1.63
CA GLU A 24 -8.57 -9.55 -1.41
C GLU A 24 -9.22 -10.42 -2.49
N GLY A 25 -10.43 -10.06 -2.94
CA GLY A 25 -11.13 -10.73 -4.03
C GLY A 25 -10.52 -10.53 -5.42
N MET A 26 -9.59 -9.58 -5.59
CA MET A 26 -8.92 -9.35 -6.87
C MET A 26 -7.83 -10.39 -7.12
N THR A 27 -7.70 -10.83 -8.38
CA THR A 27 -6.68 -11.82 -8.78
C THR A 27 -5.47 -11.19 -9.46
N SER A 28 -5.66 -10.06 -10.15
CA SER A 28 -4.62 -9.33 -10.87
C SER A 28 -3.77 -8.46 -9.94
N SER A 29 -2.44 -8.60 -10.01
CA SER A 29 -1.52 -7.72 -9.26
C SER A 29 -1.61 -6.27 -9.73
N TYR A 30 -1.87 -6.06 -11.03
CA TYR A 30 -2.06 -4.75 -11.60
C TYR A 30 -3.30 -4.06 -11.02
N ASP A 31 -4.45 -4.77 -10.97
CA ASP A 31 -5.69 -4.19 -10.43
C ASP A 31 -5.57 -3.87 -8.94
N LYS A 32 -4.93 -4.78 -8.19
CA LYS A 32 -4.61 -4.54 -6.78
C LYS A 32 -3.75 -3.28 -6.62
N ARG A 33 -2.74 -3.09 -7.47
CA ARG A 33 -1.92 -1.88 -7.45
C ARG A 33 -2.74 -0.63 -7.73
N GLN A 34 -3.56 -0.62 -8.77
CA GLN A 34 -4.38 0.55 -9.10
C GLN A 34 -5.30 0.92 -7.93
N ALA A 35 -5.98 -0.06 -7.34
CA ALA A 35 -6.83 0.16 -6.17
C ALA A 35 -6.03 0.68 -4.96
N LEU A 36 -4.92 0.01 -4.60
CA LEU A 36 -4.10 0.41 -3.46
C LEU A 36 -3.50 1.81 -3.63
N VAL A 37 -3.00 2.15 -4.82
CA VAL A 37 -2.46 3.49 -5.11
C VAL A 37 -3.55 4.57 -5.03
N ALA A 38 -4.76 4.29 -5.52
CA ALA A 38 -5.89 5.20 -5.39
C ALA A 38 -6.29 5.42 -3.92
N LEU A 39 -6.24 4.37 -3.09
CA LEU A 39 -6.48 4.50 -1.65
C LEU A 39 -5.36 5.29 -0.96
N ILE A 40 -4.10 5.02 -1.29
CA ILE A 40 -2.92 5.72 -0.74
C ILE A 40 -2.99 7.22 -1.00
N ALA A 41 -3.48 7.63 -2.17
CA ALA A 41 -3.61 9.03 -2.56
C ALA A 41 -4.60 9.84 -1.69
N ARG A 42 -5.39 9.17 -0.83
CA ARG A 42 -6.25 9.86 0.14
C ARG A 42 -5.42 10.26 1.35
N ASP A 43 -5.50 11.52 1.74
CA ASP A 43 -4.77 12.07 2.89
C ASP A 43 -5.72 12.90 3.76
N PRO A 44 -5.81 12.64 5.08
CA PRO A 44 -5.14 11.58 5.84
C PRO A 44 -5.76 10.19 5.66
N LEU A 45 -4.92 9.15 5.62
CA LEU A 45 -5.35 7.77 5.82
C LEU A 45 -5.46 7.46 7.33
N PRO A 46 -6.61 6.94 7.80
CA PRO A 46 -6.71 6.38 9.15
C PRO A 46 -5.70 5.26 9.39
N ALA A 47 -5.29 5.05 10.64
CA ALA A 47 -4.29 4.04 11.01
C ALA A 47 -4.67 2.62 10.54
N ALA A 48 -5.93 2.22 10.68
CA ALA A 48 -6.43 0.93 10.21
C ALA A 48 -6.31 0.78 8.68
N ALA A 49 -6.52 1.87 7.93
CA ALA A 49 -6.38 1.89 6.49
C ALA A 49 -4.90 1.78 6.06
N LYS A 50 -3.98 2.48 6.76
CA LYS A 50 -2.54 2.34 6.54
C LYS A 50 -2.07 0.89 6.71
N GLN A 51 -2.48 0.23 7.79
CA GLN A 51 -2.16 -1.19 8.03
C GLN A 51 -2.75 -2.09 6.93
N SER A 52 -4.03 -1.88 6.57
CA SER A 52 -4.70 -2.68 5.54
C SER A 52 -4.03 -2.57 4.17
N VAL A 53 -3.52 -1.38 3.81
CA VAL A 53 -2.75 -1.17 2.58
C VAL A 53 -1.48 -2.02 2.57
N LEU A 54 -0.70 -2.00 3.66
CA LEU A 54 0.57 -2.72 3.73
C LEU A 54 0.39 -4.25 3.75
N THR A 55 -0.61 -4.73 4.50
CA THR A 55 -1.01 -6.15 4.48
C THR A 55 -1.46 -6.57 3.08
N SER A 56 -2.26 -5.75 2.41
CA SER A 56 -2.72 -6.03 1.05
C SER A 56 -1.56 -6.04 0.05
N ALA A 57 -0.61 -5.11 0.18
CA ALA A 57 0.59 -5.05 -0.66
C ALA A 57 1.44 -6.34 -0.53
N ALA A 58 1.55 -6.90 0.68
CA ALA A 58 2.25 -8.17 0.90
C ALA A 58 1.62 -9.34 0.11
N SER A 59 0.32 -9.28 -0.20
CA SER A 59 -0.39 -10.31 -0.99
C SER A 59 -0.23 -10.17 -2.52
N VAL A 60 0.26 -9.02 -3.00
CA VAL A 60 0.47 -8.75 -4.44
C VAL A 60 1.58 -9.67 -4.95
N ARG A 61 1.36 -10.39 -6.06
CA ARG A 61 2.30 -11.42 -6.53
C ARG A 61 3.45 -10.86 -7.35
N SER A 62 3.20 -9.81 -8.11
CA SER A 62 4.19 -9.13 -8.94
C SER A 62 5.09 -8.25 -8.08
N ASP A 63 6.40 -8.50 -8.14
CA ASP A 63 7.42 -7.70 -7.45
C ASP A 63 7.39 -6.24 -7.88
N TYR A 64 7.23 -6.01 -9.19
CA TYR A 64 7.08 -4.67 -9.77
C TYR A 64 5.87 -3.95 -9.17
N ASP A 65 4.71 -4.59 -9.15
CA ASP A 65 3.49 -3.95 -8.64
C ASP A 65 3.59 -3.69 -7.13
N ARG A 66 4.15 -4.64 -6.37
CA ARG A 66 4.39 -4.47 -4.93
C ARG A 66 5.34 -3.30 -4.67
N ARG A 67 6.43 -3.18 -5.43
CA ARG A 67 7.36 -2.05 -5.33
C ARG A 67 6.64 -0.72 -5.58
N GLU A 68 5.85 -0.62 -6.64
CA GLU A 68 5.13 0.62 -6.97
C GLU A 68 4.19 1.03 -5.83
N ILE A 69 3.47 0.08 -5.21
CA ILE A 69 2.61 0.35 -4.05
C ILE A 69 3.43 0.87 -2.87
N LEU A 70 4.53 0.20 -2.50
CA LEU A 70 5.34 0.57 -1.34
C LEU A 70 6.03 1.94 -1.52
N VAL A 71 6.49 2.25 -2.74
CA VAL A 71 7.06 3.57 -3.04
C VAL A 71 5.98 4.66 -2.98
N ALA A 72 4.77 4.40 -3.49
CA ALA A 72 3.66 5.35 -3.38
C ALA A 72 3.28 5.59 -1.92
N TYR A 73 3.19 4.52 -1.12
CA TYR A 73 2.89 4.59 0.31
C TYR A 73 3.91 5.46 1.06
N LEU A 74 5.21 5.21 0.88
CA LEU A 74 6.28 6.00 1.52
C LEU A 74 6.17 7.48 1.22
N ARG A 75 5.90 7.83 -0.04
CA ARG A 75 5.87 9.23 -0.50
C ARG A 75 4.67 9.99 0.03
N GLN A 76 3.54 9.33 0.17
CA GLN A 76 2.28 9.99 0.54
C GLN A 76 2.01 9.94 2.04
N GLN A 77 2.32 8.83 2.70
CA GLN A 77 1.87 8.55 4.08
C GLN A 77 3.01 8.53 5.10
N GLY A 78 4.26 8.41 4.64
CA GLY A 78 5.41 8.13 5.49
C GLY A 78 5.34 6.74 6.15
N VAL A 79 6.36 6.43 6.95
CA VAL A 79 6.38 5.24 7.81
C VAL A 79 6.57 5.70 9.25
N ASP A 80 5.70 5.24 10.13
CA ASP A 80 5.77 5.46 11.57
C ASP A 80 6.04 4.15 12.31
N ALA A 81 6.13 4.20 13.65
CA ALA A 81 6.39 3.01 14.46
C ALA A 81 5.37 1.89 14.25
N ALA A 82 4.09 2.23 14.01
CA ALA A 82 3.01 1.25 13.84
C ALA A 82 3.01 0.58 12.46
N THR A 83 3.56 1.27 11.45
CA THR A 83 3.54 0.82 10.05
C THR A 83 4.89 0.29 9.57
N ARG A 84 5.96 0.49 10.35
CA ARG A 84 7.32 0.02 10.04
C ARG A 84 7.40 -1.47 9.77
N GLN A 85 6.91 -2.31 10.70
CA GLN A 85 7.01 -3.76 10.53
C GLN A 85 6.16 -4.28 9.35
N PRO A 86 4.88 -3.90 9.20
CA PRO A 86 4.10 -4.28 8.01
C PRO A 86 4.72 -3.83 6.69
N PHE A 87 5.36 -2.66 6.67
CA PHE A 87 6.07 -2.16 5.49
C PHE A 87 7.27 -3.07 5.14
N LEU A 88 8.10 -3.40 6.14
CA LEU A 88 9.24 -4.28 5.94
C LEU A 88 8.81 -5.70 5.55
N ASP A 89 7.74 -6.23 6.12
CA ASP A 89 7.19 -7.55 5.76
C ASP A 89 6.71 -7.61 4.31
N ALA A 90 6.17 -6.50 3.79
CA ALA A 90 5.80 -6.40 2.38
C ALA A 90 7.05 -6.26 1.49
N ALA A 91 8.02 -5.42 1.88
CA ALA A 91 9.27 -5.24 1.13
C ALA A 91 10.08 -6.54 1.05
N ASN A 92 10.15 -7.32 2.13
CA ASN A 92 10.87 -8.59 2.20
C ASN A 92 10.28 -9.71 1.36
N ARG A 93 9.03 -9.57 0.90
CA ARG A 93 8.44 -10.52 -0.04
C ARG A 93 8.89 -10.27 -1.49
N ILE A 94 9.51 -9.13 -1.79
CA ILE A 94 10.00 -8.82 -3.14
C ILE A 94 11.19 -9.71 -3.43
N ARG A 95 11.09 -10.54 -4.48
CA ARG A 95 12.15 -11.50 -4.86
C ARG A 95 13.21 -10.87 -5.75
N SER A 96 12.80 -9.94 -6.61
CA SER A 96 13.68 -9.11 -7.42
C SER A 96 14.56 -8.23 -6.52
N THR A 97 15.86 -8.55 -6.43
CA THR A 97 16.83 -7.77 -5.65
C THR A 97 16.84 -6.30 -6.07
N GLN A 98 16.69 -6.01 -7.36
CA GLN A 98 16.61 -4.64 -7.87
C GLN A 98 15.39 -3.90 -7.34
N ASP A 99 14.22 -4.54 -7.35
CA ASP A 99 13.00 -3.92 -6.86
C ASP A 99 13.04 -3.74 -5.34
N GLN A 100 13.55 -4.73 -4.61
CA GLN A 100 13.70 -4.68 -3.15
C GLN A 100 14.66 -3.57 -2.73
N ASN A 101 15.84 -3.49 -3.35
CA ASN A 101 16.83 -2.45 -3.08
C ASN A 101 16.25 -1.05 -3.33
N ARG A 102 15.43 -0.90 -4.38
CA ARG A 102 14.76 0.37 -4.66
C ARG A 102 13.77 0.76 -3.56
N VAL A 103 12.98 -0.18 -3.03
CA VAL A 103 12.07 0.09 -1.90
C VAL A 103 12.85 0.49 -0.64
N LEU A 104 13.87 -0.28 -0.27
CA LEU A 104 14.66 -0.02 0.95
C LEU A 104 15.45 1.29 0.86
N ALA A 105 15.98 1.63 -0.31
CA ALA A 105 16.64 2.91 -0.54
C ALA A 105 15.67 4.09 -0.39
N GLU A 106 14.43 3.97 -0.89
CA GLU A 106 13.42 5.01 -0.69
C GLU A 106 12.98 5.12 0.78
N LEU A 107 12.90 4.01 1.53
CA LEU A 107 12.64 4.04 2.98
C LEU A 107 13.71 4.85 3.72
N VAL A 108 14.99 4.55 3.48
CA VAL A 108 16.11 5.28 4.11
C VAL A 108 16.07 6.78 3.76
N LYS A 109 15.71 7.13 2.52
CA LYS A 109 15.55 8.55 2.13
C LYS A 109 14.37 9.22 2.84
N ALA A 110 13.27 8.50 3.07
CA ALA A 110 12.10 9.02 3.74
C ALA A 110 12.36 9.27 5.24
N GLU A 111 13.12 8.39 5.91
CA GLU A 111 13.47 8.52 7.33
C GLU A 111 14.45 9.66 7.64
N ARG A 112 15.14 10.19 6.62
CA ARG A 112 16.09 11.30 6.75
C ARG A 112 15.45 12.69 6.62
N ARG A 113 14.15 12.75 6.30
CA ARG A 113 13.39 14.00 6.15
C ARG A 113 12.73 14.35 7.46
#